data_AF-A0A8T0FFC9-F1
#
_entry.id   AF-A0A8T0FFC9-F1
#
_cell.length_a   1.000
_cell.length_b   1.000
_cell.length_c   1.000
_cell.angle_alpha   90.00
_cell.angle_beta   90.00
_cell.angle_gamma   90.00
#
_symmetry.space_group_name_H-M   'P 1'
#
loop_
_entity.id
_entity.type
_entity.pdbx_description
1 polymer ?
#
loop_
_entity_poly.entity_id
_entity_poly.type
_entity_poly.pdbx_seq_one_letter_code
_entity_poly.pdbx_strand_id
1 'polypeptide(L)'
;MSYPTKGLSIVDFCWVFCCPPFPRSITEKIAFMPPLPTYEVAPTQSETIQYAFHLSPDYDTSGLRKVIQQEVRVVKTTLDSDVVVLYVKGTTKTKFTILYSHGNAVDVGLIHRLCVDLSQMTGCDVVTYDYSGYGQSSGKPSERNMFADIKAAWDYTLAFHEPDPRMVILYGHSLGAVATIDLASKVDCAGVILQAPFSSSFQVVCPNRKWFSWLDTLKRY
;
A
#
# COMPACT_ATOMS: atom_id res chain seq x y z
N MET A 1 29.31 3.55 21.21
CA MET A 1 29.77 3.01 19.91
C MET A 1 29.09 3.80 18.82
N SER A 2 29.84 4.68 18.17
CA SER A 2 29.35 5.68 17.21
C SER A 2 29.44 5.11 15.80
N TYR A 3 28.30 4.99 15.12
CA TYR A 3 28.29 4.69 13.68
C TYR A 3 28.76 5.94 12.91
N PRO A 4 29.64 5.81 11.90
CA PRO A 4 30.05 6.95 11.11
C PRO A 4 28.95 7.29 10.10
N THR A 5 28.30 8.45 10.26
CA THR A 5 27.52 9.07 9.21
C THR A 5 28.48 9.64 8.18
N LYS A 6 28.77 8.89 7.11
CA LYS A 6 29.40 9.46 5.92
C LYS A 6 28.38 10.39 5.26
N GLY A 7 28.54 11.70 5.46
CA GLY A 7 27.86 12.71 4.66
C GLY A 7 28.26 12.55 3.19
N LEU A 8 27.27 12.64 2.30
CA LEU A 8 27.50 12.60 0.85
C LEU A 8 28.46 13.71 0.43
N SER A 9 29.48 13.37 -0.37
CA SER A 9 30.46 14.34 -0.85
C SER A 9 29.88 15.18 -1.99
N ILE A 10 30.46 16.37 -2.23
CA ILE A 10 30.13 17.21 -3.39
C ILE A 10 30.30 16.47 -4.72
N VAL A 11 31.20 15.49 -4.77
CA VAL A 11 31.40 14.65 -5.95
C VAL A 11 30.18 13.75 -6.14
N ASP A 12 29.69 13.11 -5.07
CA ASP A 12 28.45 12.30 -5.12
C ASP A 12 27.23 13.12 -5.56
N PHE A 13 27.19 14.41 -5.20
CA PHE A 13 26.16 15.36 -5.64
C PHE A 13 26.29 15.73 -7.13
N CYS A 14 27.50 15.84 -7.67
CA CYS A 14 27.71 16.11 -9.10
C CYS A 14 27.33 14.90 -9.98
N TRP A 15 27.51 13.68 -9.47
CA TRP A 15 27.03 12.45 -10.14
C TRP A 15 25.50 12.35 -10.19
N VAL A 16 24.80 13.07 -9.31
CA VAL A 16 23.33 13.14 -9.31
C VAL A 16 22.77 14.01 -10.45
N PHE A 17 23.54 14.95 -11.00
CA PHE A 17 23.01 15.96 -11.93
C PHE A 17 23.60 15.96 -13.34
N CYS A 18 24.73 15.29 -13.58
CA CYS A 18 25.46 15.40 -14.85
C CYS A 18 25.31 14.21 -15.81
N CYS A 19 24.59 13.13 -15.45
CA CYS A 19 24.37 11.97 -16.33
C CYS A 19 22.94 11.42 -16.24
N PRO A 20 22.05 11.68 -17.23
CA PRO A 20 20.81 10.91 -17.37
C PRO A 20 21.07 9.60 -18.17
N PRO A 21 20.37 8.50 -17.86
CA PRO A 21 19.38 8.31 -16.80
C PRO A 21 19.99 7.62 -15.58
N PHE A 22 19.56 8.01 -14.37
CA PHE A 22 19.83 7.18 -13.20
C PHE A 22 19.34 5.74 -13.46
N PRO A 23 20.10 4.71 -13.05
CA PRO A 23 19.57 3.37 -13.06
C PRO A 23 18.33 3.34 -12.16
N ARG A 24 17.20 2.86 -12.73
CA ARG A 24 15.88 2.71 -12.10
C ARG A 24 15.95 2.19 -10.65
N SER A 25 16.94 1.37 -10.34
CA SER A 25 17.21 0.78 -9.03
C SER A 25 17.56 1.77 -7.91
N ILE A 26 18.06 2.97 -8.21
CA ILE A 26 18.37 4.00 -7.20
C ILE A 26 17.10 4.79 -6.87
N THR A 27 16.34 5.18 -7.89
CA THR A 27 15.08 5.92 -7.72
C THR A 27 14.02 5.07 -7.01
N GLU A 28 13.94 3.77 -7.32
CA GLU A 28 13.07 2.81 -6.63
C GLU A 28 13.40 2.70 -5.14
N LYS A 29 14.69 2.66 -4.77
CA LYS A 29 15.11 2.57 -3.36
C LYS A 29 14.83 3.84 -2.54
N ILE A 30 14.70 4.99 -3.19
CA ILE A 30 14.38 6.26 -2.54
C ILE A 30 12.85 6.46 -2.46
N ALA A 31 12.09 5.87 -3.39
CA ALA A 31 10.64 6.04 -3.48
C ALA A 31 9.86 5.19 -2.46
N PHE A 32 10.36 4.01 -2.08
CA PHE A 32 9.69 3.12 -1.13
C PHE A 32 10.44 3.07 0.21
N MET A 33 9.76 3.41 1.30
CA MET A 33 10.31 3.46 2.65
C MET A 33 9.44 2.62 3.59
N PRO A 34 9.46 1.28 3.47
CA PRO A 34 8.70 0.42 4.39
C PRO A 34 9.15 0.65 5.83
N PRO A 35 8.21 0.77 6.80
CA PRO A 35 8.56 0.83 8.20
C PRO A 35 9.05 -0.54 8.69
N LEU A 36 9.59 -0.59 9.92
CA LEU A 36 9.69 -1.88 10.62
C LEU A 36 8.27 -2.44 10.82
N PRO A 37 8.06 -3.76 10.67
CA PRO A 37 6.72 -4.34 10.80
C PRO A 37 6.10 -4.03 12.16
N THR A 38 4.88 -3.52 12.17
CA THR A 38 4.15 -3.12 13.38
C THR A 38 3.11 -4.13 13.83
N TYR A 39 3.03 -5.26 13.12
CA TYR A 39 2.14 -6.36 13.41
C TYR A 39 2.81 -7.68 13.00
N GLU A 40 2.25 -8.78 13.51
CA GLU A 40 2.64 -10.14 13.15
C GLU A 40 1.42 -10.93 12.64
N VAL A 41 1.72 -11.88 11.75
CA VAL A 41 0.73 -12.76 11.12
C VAL A 41 1.14 -14.19 11.44
N ALA A 42 0.37 -14.87 12.29
CA ALA A 42 0.66 -16.24 12.71
C ALA A 42 -0.38 -17.22 12.13
N PRO A 43 0.03 -18.40 11.61
CA PRO A 43 -0.91 -19.40 11.15
C PRO A 43 -1.75 -19.92 12.32
N THR A 44 -3.07 -19.96 12.15
CA THR A 44 -3.97 -20.52 13.18
C THR A 44 -3.89 -22.05 13.12
N GLN A 45 -3.95 -22.73 14.28
CA GLN A 45 -3.79 -24.20 14.40
C GLN A 45 -4.90 -25.06 13.73
N SER A 46 -5.84 -24.44 13.01
CA SER A 46 -6.86 -25.16 12.23
C SER A 46 -6.50 -25.11 10.76
N GLU A 47 -6.74 -26.19 10.03
CA GLU A 47 -6.42 -26.44 8.60
C GLU A 47 -6.95 -25.39 7.60
N THR A 48 -7.56 -24.31 8.09
CA THR A 48 -8.00 -23.15 7.34
C THR A 48 -6.85 -22.12 7.28
N ILE A 49 -6.61 -21.55 6.09
CA ILE A 49 -5.59 -20.55 5.75
C ILE A 49 -5.84 -19.19 6.49
N GLN A 50 -6.29 -19.20 7.73
CA GLN A 50 -6.67 -18.03 8.52
C GLN A 50 -5.50 -17.68 9.42
N TYR A 51 -5.07 -16.42 9.38
CA TYR A 51 -3.98 -15.94 10.20
C TYR A 51 -4.49 -15.09 11.34
N ALA A 52 -3.87 -15.25 12.50
CA ALA A 52 -4.08 -14.35 13.63
C ALA A 52 -3.32 -13.04 13.36
N PHE A 53 -4.02 -11.92 13.50
CA PHE A 53 -3.46 -10.58 13.33
C PHE A 53 -3.12 -10.00 14.70
N HIS A 54 -1.83 -9.90 14.99
CA HIS A 54 -1.34 -9.38 16.26
C HIS A 54 -0.70 -8.01 16.03
N LEU A 55 -1.39 -6.95 16.48
CA LEU A 55 -0.78 -5.62 16.55
C LEU A 55 0.35 -5.62 17.58
N SER A 56 1.37 -4.80 17.36
CA SER A 56 2.46 -4.60 18.32
C SER A 56 1.91 -4.27 19.72
N PRO A 57 2.52 -4.77 20.81
CA PRO A 57 2.08 -4.47 22.18
C PRO A 57 2.00 -2.97 22.50
N ASP A 58 2.81 -2.16 21.82
CA ASP A 58 2.85 -0.71 21.99
C ASP A 58 1.72 0.03 21.25
N TYR A 59 0.92 -0.70 20.47
CA TYR A 59 -0.19 -0.12 19.72
C TYR A 59 -1.35 0.22 20.67
N ASP A 60 -1.70 1.51 20.73
CA ASP A 60 -2.83 1.96 21.53
C ASP A 60 -4.15 1.47 20.92
N THR A 61 -4.71 0.45 21.56
CA THR A 61 -6.03 -0.09 21.22
C THR A 61 -7.15 0.65 21.94
N SER A 62 -6.84 1.61 22.82
CA SER A 62 -7.83 2.40 23.51
C SER A 62 -8.66 3.21 22.52
N GLY A 63 -9.98 3.25 22.75
CA GLY A 63 -10.90 3.90 21.84
C GLY A 63 -11.14 3.17 20.52
N LEU A 64 -10.46 2.05 20.21
CA LEU A 64 -10.84 1.18 19.08
C LEU A 64 -12.32 0.83 19.24
N ARG A 65 -13.15 1.37 18.35
CA ARG A 65 -14.55 0.97 18.28
C ARG A 65 -14.56 -0.53 18.02
N LYS A 66 -15.39 -1.26 18.78
CA LYS A 66 -15.40 -2.74 18.80
C LYS A 66 -15.34 -3.29 17.37
N VAL A 67 -14.20 -3.89 17.02
CA VAL A 67 -14.04 -4.58 15.74
C VAL A 67 -14.99 -5.76 15.75
N ILE A 68 -15.98 -5.73 14.88
CA ILE A 68 -17.05 -6.74 14.89
C ILE A 68 -16.54 -8.02 14.22
N GLN A 69 -15.81 -7.88 13.11
CA GLN A 69 -15.23 -9.01 12.38
C GLN A 69 -14.10 -8.51 11.46
N GLN A 70 -12.94 -9.15 11.55
CA GLN A 70 -11.80 -8.92 10.65
C GLN A 70 -11.13 -10.25 10.31
N GLU A 71 -10.50 -10.32 9.14
CA GLU A 71 -9.79 -11.50 8.66
C GLU A 71 -8.49 -11.09 7.99
N VAL A 72 -7.43 -11.89 8.20
CA VAL A 72 -6.14 -11.68 7.55
C VAL A 72 -5.75 -12.93 6.78
N ARG A 73 -5.27 -12.71 5.56
CA ARG A 73 -4.78 -13.73 4.65
C ARG A 73 -3.45 -13.31 4.06
N VAL A 74 -2.65 -14.31 3.70
CA VAL A 74 -1.47 -14.11 2.87
C VAL A 74 -1.83 -14.59 1.47
N VAL A 75 -1.66 -13.70 0.50
CA VAL A 75 -2.04 -13.93 -0.90
C VAL A 75 -0.80 -13.92 -1.77
N LYS A 76 -0.66 -14.92 -2.63
CA LYS A 76 0.46 -15.00 -3.57
C LYS A 76 0.21 -14.12 -4.79
N THR A 77 1.19 -13.32 -5.17
CA THR A 77 1.14 -12.46 -6.35
C THR A 77 1.65 -13.17 -7.60
N THR A 78 1.37 -12.60 -8.78
CA THR A 78 1.89 -13.11 -10.06
C THR A 78 3.41 -13.01 -10.19
N LEU A 79 4.07 -12.29 -9.28
CA LEU A 79 5.54 -12.14 -9.22
C LEU A 79 6.16 -12.91 -8.05
N ASP A 80 5.43 -13.92 -7.54
CA ASP A 80 5.89 -14.85 -6.50
C ASP A 80 6.27 -14.18 -5.18
N SER A 81 5.64 -13.04 -4.87
CA SER A 81 5.67 -12.44 -3.55
C SER A 81 4.41 -12.83 -2.79
N ASP A 82 4.53 -12.92 -1.47
CA ASP A 82 3.41 -13.21 -0.57
C ASP A 82 3.02 -11.91 0.13
N VAL A 83 1.83 -11.41 -0.15
CA VAL A 83 1.33 -10.15 0.39
C VAL A 83 0.23 -10.37 1.42
N VAL A 84 0.32 -9.63 2.52
CA VAL A 84 -0.72 -9.67 3.56
C VAL A 84 -1.90 -8.84 3.11
N VAL A 85 -3.10 -9.40 3.25
CA VAL A 85 -4.38 -8.74 3.00
C VAL A 85 -5.21 -8.79 4.27
N LEU A 86 -5.67 -7.64 4.72
CA LEU A 86 -6.60 -7.46 5.84
C LEU A 86 -7.98 -7.09 5.29
N TYR A 87 -8.99 -7.83 5.71
CA TYR A 87 -10.40 -7.53 5.52
C TYR A 87 -11.02 -7.10 6.85
N VAL A 88 -11.77 -6.00 6.81
CA VAL A 88 -12.61 -5.51 7.91
C VAL A 88 -14.05 -5.45 7.44
N LYS A 89 -14.94 -6.15 8.15
CA LYS A 89 -16.35 -6.24 7.78
C LYS A 89 -17.12 -4.98 8.17
N GLY A 90 -17.97 -4.52 7.26
CA GLY A 90 -18.92 -3.45 7.49
C GLY A 90 -19.99 -3.78 8.54
N THR A 91 -20.59 -2.73 9.10
CA THR A 91 -21.60 -2.82 10.18
C THR A 91 -23.04 -2.98 9.68
N THR A 92 -23.27 -2.76 8.38
CA THR A 92 -24.59 -2.86 7.74
C THR A 92 -24.59 -3.95 6.68
N LYS A 93 -25.76 -4.30 6.12
CA LYS A 93 -25.83 -5.21 4.96
C LYS A 93 -25.23 -4.45 3.76
N THR A 94 -23.92 -4.60 3.57
CA THR A 94 -23.10 -3.73 2.74
C THR A 94 -23.52 -3.82 1.28
N LYS A 95 -23.51 -2.68 0.60
CA LYS A 95 -23.60 -2.63 -0.87
C LYS A 95 -22.22 -2.52 -1.50
N PHE A 96 -21.27 -1.83 -0.86
CA PHE A 96 -19.97 -1.53 -1.43
C PHE A 96 -18.81 -2.06 -0.58
N THR A 97 -17.71 -2.38 -1.25
CA THR A 97 -16.41 -2.74 -0.65
C THR A 97 -15.38 -1.69 -1.05
N ILE A 98 -14.55 -1.25 -0.11
CA ILE A 98 -13.44 -0.33 -0.37
C ILE A 98 -12.15 -1.15 -0.42
N LEU A 99 -11.45 -1.14 -1.55
CA LEU A 99 -10.06 -1.62 -1.64
C LEU A 99 -9.13 -0.43 -1.41
N TYR A 100 -8.51 -0.38 -0.24
CA TYR A 100 -7.66 0.70 0.22
C TYR A 100 -6.18 0.38 -0.01
N SER A 101 -5.50 1.21 -0.80
CA SER A 101 -4.06 1.20 -1.02
C SER A 101 -3.39 2.25 -0.13
N HIS A 102 -2.57 1.78 0.83
CA HIS A 102 -1.96 2.65 1.84
C HIS A 102 -0.81 3.51 1.29
N GLY A 103 -0.41 4.51 2.08
CA GLY A 103 0.68 5.41 1.74
C GLY A 103 2.07 4.78 1.91
N ASN A 104 3.10 5.55 1.61
CA ASN A 104 4.48 5.19 1.95
C ASN A 104 4.69 5.26 3.47
N ALA A 105 5.74 4.60 3.98
CA ALA A 105 6.14 4.65 5.39
C ALA A 105 5.07 4.23 6.41
N VAL A 106 4.08 3.45 5.97
CA VAL A 106 3.09 2.78 6.81
C VAL A 106 2.93 1.35 6.36
N ASP A 107 2.44 0.48 7.25
CA ASP A 107 2.03 -0.89 6.94
C ASP A 107 0.58 -1.11 7.41
N VAL A 108 0.00 -2.28 7.13
CA VAL A 108 -1.37 -2.65 7.52
C VAL A 108 -1.63 -2.48 9.02
N GLY A 109 -0.64 -2.76 9.88
CA GLY A 109 -0.73 -2.55 11.31
C GLY A 109 -0.96 -1.08 11.69
N LEU A 110 -0.16 -0.17 11.13
CA LEU A 110 -0.27 1.27 11.39
C LEU A 110 -1.58 1.89 10.90
N ILE A 111 -2.15 1.38 9.81
CA ILE A 111 -3.42 1.87 9.26
C ILE A 111 -4.64 1.08 9.74
N HIS A 112 -4.46 0.12 10.65
CA HIS A 112 -5.55 -0.76 11.12
C HIS A 112 -6.72 0.05 11.69
N ARG A 113 -6.43 1.01 12.57
CA ARG A 113 -7.44 1.90 13.16
C ARG A 113 -8.24 2.64 12.10
N LEU A 114 -7.53 3.17 11.10
CA LEU A 114 -8.14 3.89 9.98
C LEU A 114 -9.10 2.99 9.19
N CYS A 115 -8.72 1.73 8.94
CA CYS A 115 -9.59 0.78 8.24
C CYS A 115 -10.87 0.46 9.03
N VAL A 116 -10.73 0.27 10.35
CA VAL A 116 -11.87 0.03 11.26
C VAL A 116 -12.81 1.23 11.29
N ASP A 117 -12.27 2.43 11.47
CA ASP A 117 -13.06 3.65 11.52
C ASP A 117 -13.73 3.94 10.17
N LEU A 118 -13.02 3.75 9.06
CA LEU A 118 -13.56 3.88 7.71
C LEU A 118 -14.74 2.92 7.49
N SER A 119 -14.57 1.65 7.84
CA SER A 119 -15.62 0.64 7.71
C SER A 119 -16.86 1.00 8.53
N GLN A 120 -16.69 1.44 9.78
CA GLN A 120 -17.81 1.76 10.66
C GLN A 120 -18.50 3.08 10.31
N MET A 121 -17.76 4.08 9.82
CA MET A 121 -18.32 5.37 9.42
C MET A 121 -19.09 5.28 8.11
N THR A 122 -18.62 4.46 7.17
CA THR A 122 -19.25 4.29 5.86
C THR A 122 -20.24 3.15 5.81
N GLY A 123 -20.15 2.20 6.75
CA GLY A 123 -20.86 0.94 6.71
C GLY A 123 -20.36 -0.01 5.63
N CYS A 124 -19.28 0.30 4.92
CA CYS A 124 -18.70 -0.55 3.85
C CYS A 124 -17.75 -1.60 4.41
N ASP A 125 -17.56 -2.67 3.65
CA ASP A 125 -16.43 -3.56 3.86
C ASP A 125 -15.15 -2.84 3.44
N VAL A 126 -14.05 -3.09 4.13
CA VAL A 126 -12.74 -2.50 3.81
C VAL A 126 -11.72 -3.61 3.66
N VAL A 127 -11.09 -3.67 2.49
CA VAL A 127 -9.93 -4.51 2.21
C VAL A 127 -8.71 -3.59 2.12
N THR A 128 -7.64 -3.92 2.80
CA THR A 128 -6.32 -3.30 2.62
C THR A 128 -5.26 -4.38 2.54
N TYR A 129 -4.08 -4.04 2.04
CA TYR A 129 -2.99 -4.99 1.86
C TYR A 129 -1.65 -4.28 2.00
N ASP A 130 -0.60 -5.02 2.36
CA ASP A 130 0.77 -4.49 2.31
C ASP A 130 1.38 -4.70 0.93
N TYR A 131 2.19 -3.75 0.48
CA TYR A 131 3.05 -3.94 -0.70
C TYR A 131 4.15 -4.96 -0.42
N SER A 132 4.69 -5.58 -1.47
CA SER A 132 5.88 -6.43 -1.38
C SER A 132 7.02 -5.71 -0.64
N GLY A 133 7.52 -6.34 0.43
CA GLY A 133 8.55 -5.80 1.32
C GLY A 133 8.06 -4.78 2.36
N TYR A 134 6.75 -4.61 2.55
CA TYR A 134 6.13 -3.85 3.65
C TYR A 134 5.51 -4.79 4.68
N GLY A 135 5.53 -4.38 5.95
CA GLY A 135 4.94 -5.15 7.05
C GLY A 135 5.41 -6.60 7.05
N GLN A 136 4.48 -7.55 7.07
CA GLN A 136 4.76 -8.99 7.04
C GLN A 136 4.75 -9.57 5.60
N SER A 137 4.68 -8.74 4.57
CA SER A 137 4.73 -9.18 3.18
C SER A 137 6.16 -9.48 2.73
N SER A 138 6.33 -10.54 1.95
CA SER A 138 7.63 -10.94 1.41
C SER A 138 8.02 -10.10 0.18
N GLY A 139 9.15 -10.44 -0.46
CA GLY A 139 9.61 -9.77 -1.67
C GLY A 139 10.35 -8.45 -1.40
N LYS A 140 10.32 -7.54 -2.38
CA LYS A 140 11.01 -6.24 -2.32
C LYS A 140 10.13 -5.12 -2.86
N PRO A 141 10.21 -3.91 -2.30
CA PRO A 141 9.47 -2.79 -2.83
C PRO A 141 9.94 -2.41 -4.23
N SER A 142 9.00 -2.34 -5.17
CA SER A 142 9.18 -1.78 -6.50
C SER A 142 7.83 -1.43 -7.10
N GLU A 143 7.80 -0.54 -8.08
CA GLU A 143 6.57 -0.20 -8.81
C GLU A 143 5.95 -1.43 -9.47
N ARG A 144 6.79 -2.28 -10.07
CA ARG A 144 6.35 -3.53 -10.71
C ARG A 144 5.68 -4.48 -9.71
N ASN A 145 6.24 -4.65 -8.53
CA ASN A 145 5.62 -5.49 -7.49
C ASN A 145 4.35 -4.84 -6.97
N MET A 146 4.36 -3.53 -6.68
CA MET A 146 3.18 -2.79 -6.22
C MET A 146 1.95 -3.00 -7.12
N PHE A 147 2.13 -3.03 -8.44
CA PHE A 147 1.05 -3.34 -9.39
C PHE A 147 0.58 -4.79 -9.35
N ALA A 148 1.50 -5.74 -9.14
CA ALA A 148 1.14 -7.14 -8.93
C ALA A 148 0.44 -7.36 -7.58
N ASP A 149 0.84 -6.62 -6.55
CA ASP A 149 0.31 -6.68 -5.18
C ASP A 149 -1.15 -6.22 -5.14
N ILE A 150 -1.46 -5.03 -5.72
CA ILE A 150 -2.84 -4.54 -5.76
C ILE A 150 -3.74 -5.45 -6.59
N LYS A 151 -3.22 -6.04 -7.67
CA LYS A 151 -3.96 -6.98 -8.49
C LYS A 151 -4.27 -8.27 -7.72
N ALA A 152 -3.33 -8.77 -6.93
CA ALA A 152 -3.56 -9.92 -6.06
C ALA A 152 -4.61 -9.61 -4.97
N ALA A 153 -4.56 -8.42 -4.36
CA ALA A 153 -5.56 -7.99 -3.38
C ALA A 153 -6.96 -7.83 -4.01
N TRP A 154 -7.05 -7.30 -5.23
CA TRP A 154 -8.29 -7.24 -6.00
C TRP A 154 -8.86 -8.63 -6.30
N ASP A 155 -8.04 -9.53 -6.85
CA ASP A 155 -8.46 -10.89 -7.18
C ASP A 155 -8.92 -11.65 -5.91
N TYR A 156 -8.21 -11.47 -4.78
CA TYR A 156 -8.62 -11.99 -3.48
C TYR A 156 -9.98 -11.44 -3.04
N THR A 157 -10.18 -10.12 -3.17
CA THR A 157 -11.43 -9.45 -2.79
C THR A 157 -12.61 -10.05 -3.54
N LEU A 158 -12.47 -10.23 -4.86
CA LEU A 158 -13.51 -10.80 -5.71
C LEU A 158 -13.74 -12.29 -5.45
N ALA A 159 -12.69 -13.05 -5.13
CA ALA A 159 -12.81 -14.50 -4.95
C ALA A 159 -13.39 -14.90 -3.58
N PHE A 160 -13.05 -14.18 -2.51
CA PHE A 160 -13.39 -14.62 -1.15
C PHE A 160 -14.65 -13.95 -0.60
N HIS A 161 -14.89 -12.69 -0.96
CA HIS A 161 -16.07 -11.95 -0.49
C HIS A 161 -17.13 -11.82 -1.57
N GLU A 162 -16.81 -12.20 -2.81
CA GLU A 162 -17.70 -12.21 -3.98
C GLU A 162 -18.55 -10.92 -4.16
N PRO A 163 -18.01 -9.70 -3.94
CA PRO A 163 -18.74 -8.51 -4.34
C PRO A 163 -18.87 -8.48 -5.87
N ASP A 164 -19.96 -7.88 -6.37
CA ASP A 164 -19.97 -7.43 -7.76
C ASP A 164 -18.80 -6.44 -7.95
N PRO A 165 -17.91 -6.62 -8.93
CA PRO A 165 -16.79 -5.71 -9.18
C PRO A 165 -17.22 -4.23 -9.27
N ARG A 166 -18.43 -3.97 -9.79
CA ARG A 166 -19.02 -2.62 -9.92
C ARG A 166 -19.50 -2.03 -8.59
N MET A 167 -19.31 -2.77 -7.50
CA MET A 167 -19.55 -2.35 -6.12
C MET A 167 -18.25 -2.23 -5.33
N VAL A 168 -17.09 -2.38 -5.98
CA VAL A 168 -15.78 -2.16 -5.34
C VAL A 168 -15.29 -0.75 -5.66
N ILE A 169 -15.05 0.05 -4.62
CA ILE A 169 -14.44 1.38 -4.73
C ILE A 169 -12.94 1.24 -4.49
N LEU A 170 -12.13 1.74 -5.42
CA LEU A 170 -10.68 1.79 -5.24
C LEU A 170 -10.31 3.08 -4.52
N TYR A 171 -9.55 2.99 -3.44
CA TYR A 171 -9.12 4.14 -2.65
C TYR A 171 -7.60 4.11 -2.50
N GLY A 172 -6.90 5.10 -3.07
CA GLY A 172 -5.46 5.27 -2.87
C GLY A 172 -5.09 6.49 -2.03
N HIS A 173 -4.23 6.32 -1.03
CA HIS A 173 -3.63 7.43 -0.27
C HIS A 173 -2.14 7.61 -0.62
N SER A 174 -1.74 8.82 -1.01
CA SER A 174 -0.33 9.15 -1.32
C SER A 174 0.28 8.16 -2.33
N LEU A 175 1.28 7.35 -1.95
CA LEU A 175 1.84 6.29 -2.79
C LEU A 175 0.77 5.33 -3.35
N GLY A 176 -0.24 4.99 -2.54
CA GLY A 176 -1.32 4.11 -2.95
C GLY A 176 -2.18 4.64 -4.08
N ALA A 177 -2.15 5.96 -4.35
CA ALA A 177 -2.80 6.52 -5.54
C ALA A 177 -2.22 5.93 -6.83
N VAL A 178 -0.91 5.65 -6.88
CA VAL A 178 -0.24 5.07 -8.05
C VAL A 178 -0.75 3.65 -8.31
N ALA A 179 -0.81 2.82 -7.27
CA ALA A 179 -1.35 1.46 -7.36
C ALA A 179 -2.83 1.48 -7.77
N THR A 180 -3.62 2.36 -7.14
CA THR A 180 -5.06 2.52 -7.41
C THR A 180 -5.34 2.92 -8.85
N ILE A 181 -4.62 3.90 -9.40
CA ILE A 181 -4.80 4.34 -10.79
C ILE A 181 -4.43 3.23 -11.77
N ASP A 182 -3.32 2.53 -11.54
CA ASP A 182 -2.89 1.42 -12.38
C ASP A 182 -3.96 0.32 -12.46
N LEU A 183 -4.52 -0.09 -11.32
CA LEU A 183 -5.61 -1.07 -11.28
C LEU A 183 -6.88 -0.53 -11.95
N ALA A 184 -7.29 0.70 -11.62
CA ALA A 184 -8.50 1.32 -12.16
C ALA A 184 -8.49 1.41 -13.70
N SER A 185 -7.32 1.50 -14.32
CA SER A 185 -7.19 1.51 -15.79
C SER A 185 -7.48 0.15 -16.46
N LYS A 186 -7.62 -0.92 -15.67
CA LYS A 186 -7.71 -2.31 -16.13
C LYS A 186 -8.98 -3.03 -15.70
N VAL A 187 -9.76 -2.47 -14.78
CA VAL A 187 -10.93 -3.12 -14.19
C VAL A 187 -12.13 -2.19 -14.13
N ASP A 188 -13.33 -2.77 -14.24
CA ASP A 188 -14.59 -2.05 -14.01
C ASP A 188 -14.91 -2.03 -12.51
N CYS A 189 -14.56 -0.91 -11.86
CA CYS A 189 -14.84 -0.65 -10.45
C CYS A 189 -16.01 0.34 -10.28
N ALA A 190 -16.56 0.44 -9.07
CA ALA A 190 -17.63 1.38 -8.72
C ALA A 190 -17.19 2.85 -8.82
N GLY A 191 -15.91 3.10 -8.58
CA GLY A 191 -15.32 4.44 -8.56
C GLY A 191 -13.94 4.45 -7.93
N VAL A 192 -13.27 5.60 -8.05
CA VAL A 192 -11.90 5.82 -7.58
C VAL A 192 -11.85 7.03 -6.66
N ILE A 193 -11.22 6.87 -5.48
CA ILE A 193 -10.91 7.93 -4.53
C ILE A 193 -9.39 8.07 -4.44
N LEU A 194 -8.88 9.28 -4.70
CA LEU A 194 -7.45 9.60 -4.55
C LEU A 194 -7.28 10.62 -3.44
N GLN A 195 -6.69 10.23 -2.31
CA GLN A 195 -6.38 11.13 -1.21
C GLN A 195 -4.91 11.53 -1.26
N ALA A 196 -4.67 12.85 -1.29
CA ALA A 196 -3.33 13.43 -1.37
C ALA A 196 -2.42 12.78 -2.45
N PRO A 197 -2.90 12.59 -3.70
CA PRO A 197 -2.06 12.04 -4.76
C PRO A 197 -0.94 13.02 -5.09
N PHE A 198 0.28 12.52 -5.29
CA PHE A 198 1.34 13.32 -5.89
C PHE A 198 1.26 13.24 -7.41
N SER A 199 1.60 14.34 -8.09
CA SER A 199 1.62 14.37 -9.55
C SER A 199 2.79 13.55 -10.13
N SER A 200 3.87 13.37 -9.35
CA SER A 200 5.07 12.63 -9.74
C SER A 200 5.96 12.33 -8.52
N SER A 201 6.58 11.15 -8.46
CA SER A 201 7.55 10.78 -7.42
C SER A 201 8.75 11.75 -7.40
N PHE A 202 9.10 12.31 -8.56
CA PHE A 202 10.15 13.32 -8.69
C PHE A 202 9.81 14.65 -8.00
N GLN A 203 8.54 15.07 -8.06
CA GLN A 203 8.09 16.30 -7.39
C GLN A 203 8.13 16.17 -5.87
N VAL A 204 7.88 14.97 -5.34
CA VAL A 204 7.98 14.70 -3.89
C VAL A 204 9.43 14.75 -3.42
N VAL A 205 10.37 14.20 -4.18
CA VAL A 205 11.80 14.20 -3.85
C VAL A 205 12.43 15.59 -4.07
N CYS A 206 11.91 16.40 -4.99
CA CYS A 206 12.47 17.70 -5.37
C CYS A 206 11.41 18.82 -5.47
N PRO A 207 10.84 19.30 -4.34
CA PRO A 207 9.69 20.20 -4.34
C PRO A 207 9.95 21.62 -4.90
N ASN A 208 11.22 22.08 -4.98
CA ASN A 208 11.56 23.48 -5.27
C ASN A 208 12.26 23.73 -6.63
N ARG A 209 12.25 22.79 -7.58
CA ARG A 209 12.93 22.98 -8.89
C ARG A 209 11.99 22.91 -10.09
N LYS A 210 11.35 24.05 -10.39
CA LYS A 210 10.50 24.26 -11.59
C LYS A 210 11.21 24.08 -12.94
N TRP A 211 12.54 23.96 -12.96
CA TRP A 211 13.38 23.91 -14.17
C TRP A 211 13.42 22.56 -14.88
N PHE A 212 12.95 21.47 -14.25
CA PHE A 212 12.99 20.11 -14.80
C PHE A 212 11.62 19.53 -15.13
N SER A 213 10.66 20.36 -15.54
CA SER A 213 9.31 19.91 -15.93
C SER A 213 9.28 18.93 -17.10
N TRP A 214 10.40 18.76 -17.81
CA TRP A 214 10.58 17.80 -18.90
C TRP A 214 11.11 16.42 -18.43
N LEU A 215 11.57 16.31 -17.17
CA LEU A 215 11.84 15.02 -16.51
C LEU A 215 10.58 14.42 -15.88
N ASP A 216 9.49 15.18 -15.77
CA ASP A 216 8.14 14.66 -15.50
C ASP A 216 7.70 13.80 -16.69
N THR A 217 8.09 12.53 -16.65
CA THR A 217 7.83 11.54 -17.71
C THR A 217 6.38 11.02 -17.63
N LEU A 218 5.45 11.87 -17.19
CA LEU A 218 3.99 11.63 -17.18
C LEU A 218 3.22 12.77 -17.87
N LYS A 219 3.89 13.58 -18.70
CA LYS A 219 3.23 14.23 -19.83
C LYS A 219 3.50 13.41 -21.09
N ARG A 220 2.64 12.45 -21.38
CA ARG A 220 2.48 12.00 -22.77
C ARG A 220 0.98 11.94 -23.08
N TYR A 221 0.63 12.76 -24.08
CA TYR A 221 -0.53 12.73 -24.98
C TYR A 221 -1.82 12.10 -24.48
#